data_AF-A0AA97ARR9-F1
#
_entry.id   AF-A0AA97ARR9-F1
#
_cell.length_a   1.000
_cell.length_b   1.000
_cell.length_c   1.000
_cell.angle_alpha   90.00
_cell.angle_beta   90.00
_cell.angle_gamma   90.00
#
_symmetry.space_group_name_H-M   'P 1'
#
loop_
_entity.id
_entity.type
_entity.pdbx_description
1 polymer ?
#
loop_
_entity_poly.entity_id
_entity_poly.type
_entity_poly.pdbx_seq_one_letter_code
_entity_poly.pdbx_strand_id
1 'polypeptide(L)'
;MLLRSIELVWKPKPVNKQNDTQLCSQCEVFQQYSGKGFWNECKLSIHWSYDSDALSKQGLEKIRQRKLEPQLEKLRKKQEELEEKQQLLQSIEEVPEALRSKAQSKKMRSLTKAIQELQDDLAKPRPKLDCLQNSLLFDRPDRPLYEGVPNIFVGVLLDLDKHLVVTVVDAMRRKILAIRNASSISKEGYDLLQSYFHQRREHSKQRQIDQKAHRPVHQTESNLGQHVARLFAKGIVELAQKYKASTIVIPETDGWRDRLYSQLVARAAIKCKGVKKAMAVYTKKHGEKLHQWDYSRLSQAIIDRAIADGLKVMRQNTVYEEDAFQQAANLAIAAYDSLNPSET
;
A
#
# COMPACT_ATOMS: atom_id res chain seq x y z
N MET A 1 -6.31 5.17 -12.84
CA MET A 1 -5.34 6.07 -12.17
C MET A 1 -5.80 7.49 -12.41
N LEU A 2 -5.93 8.28 -11.36
CA LEU A 2 -6.16 9.72 -11.50
C LEU A 2 -4.91 10.43 -10.99
N LEU A 3 -4.23 11.12 -11.91
CA LEU A 3 -3.17 12.05 -11.59
C LEU A 3 -3.83 13.27 -10.91
N ARG A 4 -3.54 13.50 -9.63
CA ARG A 4 -4.16 14.60 -8.88
C ARG A 4 -3.38 15.89 -9.04
N SER A 5 -2.06 15.81 -8.96
CA SER A 5 -1.18 16.93 -9.21
C SER A 5 0.21 16.44 -9.63
N ILE A 6 0.85 17.26 -10.46
CA ILE A 6 2.28 17.20 -10.71
C ILE A 6 2.80 18.52 -10.17
N GLU A 7 3.67 18.45 -9.18
CA GLU A 7 4.36 19.63 -8.66
C GLU A 7 5.83 19.54 -9.05
N LEU A 8 6.26 20.50 -9.85
CA LEU A 8 7.66 20.75 -10.13
C LEU A 8 8.08 21.94 -9.29
N VAL A 9 8.81 21.68 -8.21
CA VAL A 9 9.32 22.74 -7.35
C VAL A 9 10.72 23.10 -7.81
N TRP A 10 10.87 24.33 -8.30
CA TRP A 10 12.16 24.96 -8.56
C TRP A 10 12.52 25.86 -7.40
N LYS A 11 13.51 25.46 -6.60
CA LYS A 11 14.03 26.29 -5.52
C LYS A 11 15.50 26.58 -5.78
N PRO A 12 15.93 27.86 -5.72
CA PRO A 12 17.34 28.18 -5.66
C PRO A 12 17.89 27.61 -4.35
N LYS A 13 19.02 26.91 -4.44
CA LYS A 13 19.69 26.38 -3.26
C LYS A 13 20.03 27.57 -2.34
N PRO A 14 19.57 27.59 -1.08
CA PRO A 14 19.94 28.68 -0.18
C PRO A 14 21.46 28.70 -0.04
N VAL A 15 22.06 29.88 -0.20
CA VAL A 15 23.50 30.08 -0.03
C VAL A 15 23.82 29.89 1.45
N ASN A 16 24.08 28.65 1.86
CA ASN A 16 24.56 28.36 3.20
C ASN A 16 26.00 28.85 3.31
N LYS A 17 26.28 29.76 4.24
CA LYS A 17 27.64 30.27 4.56
C LYS A 17 28.50 29.25 5.33
N GLN A 18 28.19 27.95 5.21
CA GLN A 18 28.98 26.90 5.83
C GLN A 18 29.66 26.09 4.75
N ASN A 19 30.97 25.88 4.96
CA ASN A 19 31.94 25.31 4.05
C ASN A 19 31.60 23.87 3.66
N ASP A 20 30.63 23.67 2.77
CA ASP A 20 30.46 22.43 2.04
C ASP A 20 31.39 22.41 0.82
N THR A 21 32.71 22.47 1.09
CA THR A 21 33.74 22.00 0.16
C THR A 21 33.79 20.48 0.21
N GLN A 22 32.72 19.84 -0.27
CA GLN A 22 32.79 18.46 -0.78
C GLN A 22 32.13 18.44 -2.15
N LEU A 23 32.86 18.99 -3.12
CA LEU A 23 32.56 18.86 -4.53
C LEU A 23 32.91 17.43 -4.98
N CYS A 24 31.84 16.74 -5.35
CA CYS A 24 31.81 15.56 -6.21
C CYS A 24 32.76 15.74 -7.41
N SER A 25 33.81 14.93 -7.46
CA SER A 25 34.78 14.86 -8.57
C SER A 25 34.36 13.89 -9.68
N GLN A 26 33.07 13.57 -9.84
CA GLN A 26 32.62 12.48 -10.73
C GLN A 26 31.43 12.79 -11.65
N CYS A 27 31.34 14.01 -12.20
CA CYS A 27 30.47 14.25 -13.35
C CYS A 27 31.23 15.07 -14.41
N GLU A 28 32.10 14.41 -15.16
CA GLU A 28 32.58 14.91 -16.46
C GLU A 28 31.59 14.50 -17.56
N VAL A 29 30.41 15.12 -17.56
CA VAL A 29 29.64 15.35 -18.79
C VAL A 29 28.96 16.70 -18.59
N PHE A 30 29.13 17.60 -19.56
CA PHE A 30 28.69 19.01 -19.61
C PHE A 30 29.70 20.04 -19.06
N GLN A 31 30.57 20.47 -19.99
CA GLN A 31 31.38 21.66 -19.85
C GLN A 31 30.52 22.92 -19.70
N GLN A 32 30.92 23.69 -18.70
CA GLN A 32 30.48 25.00 -18.21
C GLN A 32 30.10 26.06 -19.26
N TYR A 33 28.94 26.68 -19.05
CA TYR A 33 28.75 28.12 -19.27
C TYR A 33 29.23 28.88 -18.01
N SER A 34 30.06 29.89 -18.20
CA SER A 34 30.56 30.79 -17.14
C SER A 34 29.55 31.91 -16.88
N GLY A 35 28.52 31.64 -16.08
CA GLY A 35 27.59 32.67 -15.65
C GLY A 35 26.52 32.19 -14.69
N LYS A 36 26.71 32.45 -13.39
CA LYS A 36 25.73 32.48 -12.28
C LYS A 36 24.75 31.29 -12.17
N GLY A 37 24.94 30.51 -11.10
CA GLY A 37 23.89 29.70 -10.47
C GLY A 37 24.19 28.20 -10.43
N PHE A 38 24.63 27.71 -9.28
CA PHE A 38 24.78 26.28 -9.00
C PHE A 38 23.40 25.61 -9.00
N TRP A 39 23.27 24.54 -9.78
CA TRP A 39 22.15 23.62 -9.95
C TRP A 39 21.03 23.69 -8.89
N ASN A 40 19.84 24.07 -9.34
CA ASN A 40 18.60 24.05 -8.57
C ASN A 40 18.17 22.60 -8.31
N GLU A 41 17.86 22.25 -7.06
CA GLU A 41 17.23 20.96 -6.75
C GLU A 41 15.88 20.86 -7.48
N CYS A 42 15.80 19.99 -8.47
CA CYS A 42 14.54 19.71 -9.16
C CYS A 42 13.81 18.61 -8.40
N LYS A 43 12.85 18.98 -7.55
CA LYS A 43 11.95 18.00 -6.91
C LYS A 43 10.69 17.88 -7.75
N LEU A 44 10.57 16.76 -8.46
CA LEU A 44 9.33 16.35 -9.11
C LEU A 44 8.53 15.48 -8.13
N SER A 45 7.40 16.00 -7.66
CA SER A 45 6.47 15.25 -6.82
C SER A 45 5.24 14.89 -7.67
N ILE A 46 5.04 13.59 -7.91
CA ILE A 46 3.88 13.08 -8.64
C ILE A 46 2.89 12.54 -7.61
N HIS A 47 1.76 13.23 -7.46
CA HIS A 47 0.67 12.77 -6.61
C HIS A 47 -0.39 12.09 -7.46
N TRP A 48 -0.40 10.76 -7.39
CA TRP A 48 -1.44 9.93 -7.99
C TRP A 48 -2.30 9.28 -6.90
N SER A 49 -3.59 9.19 -7.15
CA SER A 49 -4.50 8.37 -6.35
C SER A 49 -4.99 7.20 -7.18
N TYR A 50 -5.03 6.05 -6.53
CA TYR A 50 -5.35 4.78 -7.13
C TYR A 50 -6.59 4.19 -6.45
N ASP A 51 -7.67 4.03 -7.20
CA ASP A 51 -8.89 3.39 -6.69
C ASP A 51 -8.87 1.91 -7.10
N SER A 52 -8.72 1.01 -6.12
CA SER A 52 -8.66 -0.43 -6.34
C SER A 52 -9.95 -0.99 -6.94
N ASP A 53 -11.09 -0.39 -6.62
CA ASP A 53 -12.37 -0.78 -7.18
C ASP A 53 -12.37 -0.54 -8.70
N ALA A 54 -11.64 0.47 -9.18
CA ALA A 54 -11.54 0.74 -10.60
C ALA A 54 -10.72 -0.30 -11.39
N LEU A 55 -10.10 -1.34 -10.79
CA LEU A 55 -9.37 -2.41 -11.51
C LEU A 55 -10.22 -3.57 -11.99
N SER A 56 -11.31 -3.87 -11.31
CA SER A 56 -12.14 -5.02 -11.62
C SER A 56 -13.40 -4.56 -12.33
N LYS A 57 -14.04 -5.43 -13.12
CA LYS A 57 -15.38 -5.10 -13.65
C LYS A 57 -16.38 -4.89 -12.51
N GLN A 58 -16.31 -5.72 -11.47
CA GLN A 58 -17.17 -5.60 -10.28
C GLN A 58 -17.01 -4.25 -9.57
N GLY A 59 -15.78 -3.78 -9.35
CA GLY A 59 -15.57 -2.49 -8.70
C GLY A 59 -15.91 -1.31 -9.61
N LEU A 60 -15.73 -1.44 -10.94
CA LEU A 60 -16.23 -0.45 -11.89
C LEU A 60 -17.76 -0.33 -11.82
N GLU A 61 -18.46 -1.45 -11.70
CA GLU A 61 -19.92 -1.49 -11.55
C GLU A 61 -20.35 -0.86 -10.21
N LYS A 62 -19.62 -1.11 -9.11
CA LYS A 62 -19.86 -0.42 -7.84
C LYS A 62 -19.67 1.10 -7.96
N ILE A 63 -18.60 1.56 -8.64
CA ILE A 63 -18.36 2.99 -8.89
C ILE A 63 -19.47 3.59 -9.76
N ARG A 64 -19.94 2.83 -10.76
CA ARG A 64 -21.04 3.22 -11.64
C ARG A 64 -22.33 3.39 -10.84
N GLN A 65 -22.71 2.40 -10.03
CA GLN A 65 -23.89 2.44 -9.16
C GLN A 65 -23.83 3.64 -8.20
N ARG A 66 -22.70 3.86 -7.51
CA ARG A 66 -22.50 5.03 -6.64
C ARG A 66 -22.69 6.38 -7.34
N LYS A 67 -22.41 6.46 -8.65
CA LYS A 67 -22.62 7.69 -9.45
C LYS A 67 -24.04 7.79 -10.04
N LEU A 68 -24.66 6.65 -10.31
CA LEU A 68 -25.99 6.53 -10.92
C LEU A 68 -27.09 6.82 -9.91
N GLU A 69 -27.05 6.20 -8.74
CA GLU A 69 -28.06 6.34 -7.67
C GLU A 69 -28.40 7.80 -7.33
N PRO A 70 -27.43 8.70 -7.04
CA PRO A 70 -27.77 10.08 -6.70
C PRO A 70 -28.35 10.87 -7.88
N GLN A 71 -28.12 10.45 -9.12
CA GLN A 71 -28.75 11.07 -10.30
C GLN A 71 -30.20 10.63 -10.45
N LEU A 72 -30.48 9.34 -10.25
CA LEU A 72 -31.82 8.77 -10.29
C LEU A 72 -32.68 9.29 -9.13
N GLU A 73 -32.11 9.42 -7.95
CA GLU A 73 -32.80 9.96 -6.78
C GLU A 73 -33.23 11.43 -6.98
N LYS A 74 -32.36 12.26 -7.58
CA LYS A 74 -32.71 13.63 -7.96
C LYS A 74 -33.82 13.69 -9.00
N LEU A 75 -33.89 12.69 -9.89
CA LEU A 75 -34.95 12.58 -10.88
C LEU A 75 -36.30 12.24 -10.25
N ARG A 76 -36.31 11.24 -9.35
CA ARG A 76 -37.51 10.83 -8.62
C ARG A 76 -38.10 11.99 -7.82
N LYS A 77 -37.27 12.71 -7.06
CA LYS A 77 -37.72 13.89 -6.30
C LYS A 77 -38.34 14.98 -7.18
N LYS A 78 -37.79 15.21 -8.37
CA LYS A 78 -38.38 16.16 -9.34
C LYS A 78 -39.72 15.67 -9.91
N GLN A 79 -39.89 14.36 -10.09
CA GLN A 79 -41.16 13.77 -10.51
C GLN A 79 -42.21 13.86 -9.41
N GLU A 80 -41.85 13.54 -8.16
CA GLU A 80 -42.72 13.70 -6.99
C GLU A 80 -43.16 15.16 -6.82
N GLU A 81 -42.23 16.12 -6.92
CA GLU A 81 -42.55 17.55 -6.85
C GLU A 81 -43.49 18.01 -7.98
N LEU A 82 -43.36 17.41 -9.18
CA LEU A 82 -44.26 17.68 -10.29
C LEU A 82 -45.67 17.15 -10.00
N GLU A 83 -45.78 15.92 -9.50
CA GLU A 83 -47.06 15.29 -9.13
C GLU A 83 -47.78 16.06 -8.03
N GLU A 84 -47.07 16.46 -6.96
CA GLU A 84 -47.61 17.29 -5.88
C GLU A 84 -48.15 18.62 -6.42
N LYS A 85 -47.41 19.29 -7.30
CA LYS A 85 -47.85 20.56 -7.91
C LYS A 85 -49.04 20.39 -8.84
N GLN A 86 -49.13 19.28 -9.56
CA GLN A 86 -50.28 18.96 -10.41
C GLN A 86 -51.54 18.70 -9.56
N GLN A 87 -51.43 17.95 -8.47
CA GLN A 87 -52.54 17.73 -7.53
C GLN A 87 -53.01 19.05 -6.89
N LEU A 88 -52.06 19.91 -6.49
CA LEU A 88 -52.38 21.24 -5.98
C LEU A 88 -53.10 22.11 -7.02
N LEU A 89 -52.72 22.03 -8.30
CA LEU A 89 -53.40 22.75 -9.36
C LEU A 89 -54.85 22.26 -9.53
N GLN A 90 -55.06 20.94 -9.57
CA GLN A 90 -56.38 20.31 -9.67
C GLN A 90 -57.30 20.75 -8.53
N SER A 91 -56.81 20.75 -7.30
CA SER A 91 -57.60 21.21 -6.12
C SER A 91 -58.04 22.67 -6.19
N ILE A 92 -57.30 23.53 -6.91
CA ILE A 92 -57.64 24.94 -7.08
C ILE A 92 -58.58 25.13 -8.28
N GLU A 93 -58.49 24.27 -9.30
CA GLU A 93 -59.36 24.28 -10.47
C GLU A 93 -60.80 23.87 -10.17
N GLU A 94 -61.01 22.99 -9.20
CA GLU A 94 -62.36 22.56 -8.75
C GLU A 94 -63.22 23.70 -8.17
N VAL A 95 -62.62 24.85 -7.84
CA VAL A 95 -63.36 26.05 -7.40
C VAL A 95 -63.92 26.80 -8.62
N PRO A 96 -65.24 27.05 -8.73
CA PRO A 96 -65.85 27.77 -9.85
C PRO A 96 -65.22 29.15 -10.05
N GLU A 97 -64.94 29.53 -11.31
CA GLU A 97 -64.25 30.78 -11.64
C GLU A 97 -64.90 32.04 -11.04
N ALA A 98 -66.23 32.04 -10.89
CA ALA A 98 -66.99 33.14 -10.31
C ALA A 98 -66.71 33.38 -8.80
N LEU A 99 -66.14 32.39 -8.11
CA LEU A 99 -65.81 32.44 -6.66
C LEU A 99 -64.32 32.60 -6.39
N ARG A 100 -63.47 32.66 -7.43
CA ARG A 100 -62.01 32.75 -7.26
C ARG A 100 -61.59 34.15 -6.85
N SER A 101 -60.92 34.24 -5.71
CA SER A 101 -60.26 35.48 -5.29
C SER A 101 -59.10 35.84 -6.23
N LYS A 102 -58.78 37.14 -6.38
CA LYS A 102 -57.60 37.61 -7.14
C LYS A 102 -56.28 36.94 -6.68
N ALA A 103 -56.20 36.52 -5.42
CA ALA A 103 -55.05 35.79 -4.88
C ALA A 103 -54.95 34.35 -5.43
N GLN A 104 -56.08 33.65 -5.57
CA GLN A 104 -56.12 32.29 -6.15
C GLN A 104 -55.73 32.29 -7.63
N SER A 105 -56.19 33.28 -8.41
CA SER A 105 -55.80 33.40 -9.83
C SER A 105 -54.29 33.68 -10.00
N LYS A 106 -53.67 34.47 -9.10
CA LYS A 106 -52.21 34.68 -9.11
C LYS A 106 -51.46 33.39 -8.76
N LYS A 107 -51.92 32.65 -7.75
CA LYS A 107 -51.31 31.38 -7.30
C LYS A 107 -51.39 30.30 -8.39
N MET A 108 -52.50 30.21 -9.12
CA MET A 108 -52.62 29.32 -10.28
C MET A 108 -51.61 29.64 -11.37
N ARG A 109 -51.47 30.93 -11.76
CA ARG A 109 -50.50 31.34 -12.78
C ARG A 109 -49.06 31.04 -12.38
N SER A 110 -48.71 31.18 -11.10
CA SER A 110 -47.38 30.77 -10.61
C SER A 110 -47.19 29.26 -10.61
N LEU A 111 -48.22 28.48 -10.25
CA LEU A 111 -48.18 27.02 -10.27
C LEU A 111 -48.04 26.47 -11.69
N THR A 112 -48.79 27.01 -12.65
CA THR A 112 -48.67 26.60 -14.07
C THR A 112 -47.28 26.89 -14.62
N LYS A 113 -46.70 28.05 -14.31
CA LYS A 113 -45.31 28.35 -14.67
C LYS A 113 -44.32 27.36 -14.04
N ALA A 114 -44.48 27.06 -12.75
CA ALA A 114 -43.60 26.12 -12.05
C ALA A 114 -43.71 24.67 -12.58
N ILE A 115 -44.92 24.24 -12.97
CA ILE A 115 -45.15 22.94 -13.62
C ILE A 115 -44.46 22.91 -14.99
N GLN A 116 -44.62 23.96 -15.79
CA GLN A 116 -43.98 24.05 -17.11
C GLN A 116 -42.45 24.02 -16.98
N GLU A 117 -41.87 24.77 -16.05
CA GLU A 117 -40.42 24.78 -15.79
C GLU A 117 -39.90 23.40 -15.37
N LEU A 118 -40.64 22.67 -14.52
CA LEU A 118 -40.28 21.31 -14.12
C LEU A 118 -40.38 20.30 -15.27
N GLN A 119 -41.41 20.42 -16.12
CA GLN A 119 -41.56 19.59 -17.32
C GLN A 119 -40.43 19.82 -18.32
N ASP A 120 -40.07 21.09 -18.57
CA ASP A 120 -38.96 21.45 -19.44
C ASP A 120 -37.63 20.92 -18.88
N ASP A 121 -37.43 20.97 -17.56
CA ASP A 121 -36.26 20.43 -16.88
C ASP A 121 -36.16 18.89 -16.92
N LEU A 122 -37.28 18.19 -16.89
CA LEU A 122 -37.37 16.74 -17.03
C LEU A 122 -37.15 16.30 -18.48
N ALA A 123 -37.60 17.09 -19.45
CA ALA A 123 -37.42 16.84 -20.88
C ALA A 123 -35.98 17.10 -21.39
N LYS A 124 -35.17 17.87 -20.65
CA LYS A 124 -33.77 18.15 -21.03
C LYS A 124 -32.94 16.86 -21.14
N PRO A 125 -32.22 16.63 -22.26
CA PRO A 125 -31.35 15.47 -22.41
C PRO A 125 -30.22 15.50 -21.39
N ARG A 126 -29.90 14.34 -20.81
CA ARG A 126 -28.90 14.21 -19.74
C ARG A 126 -27.78 13.29 -20.18
N PRO A 127 -26.83 13.78 -21.01
CA PRO A 127 -25.80 12.94 -21.59
C PRO A 127 -24.92 12.25 -20.54
N LYS A 128 -24.76 12.83 -19.35
CA LYS A 128 -24.05 12.17 -18.24
C LYS A 128 -24.79 10.95 -17.69
N LEU A 129 -26.12 11.01 -17.59
CA LEU A 129 -26.94 9.88 -17.16
C LEU A 129 -26.97 8.82 -18.25
N ASP A 130 -27.13 9.23 -19.51
CA ASP A 130 -27.13 8.33 -20.66
C ASP A 130 -25.78 7.62 -20.79
N CYS A 131 -24.65 8.32 -20.61
CA CYS A 131 -23.33 7.71 -20.56
C CYS A 131 -23.17 6.72 -19.41
N LEU A 132 -23.80 6.96 -18.25
CA LEU A 132 -23.76 6.03 -17.13
C LEU A 132 -24.70 4.83 -17.33
N GLN A 133 -25.82 4.97 -18.03
CA GLN A 133 -26.77 3.89 -18.30
C GLN A 133 -26.34 3.03 -19.49
N ASN A 134 -25.74 3.65 -20.51
CA ASN A 134 -25.32 3.02 -21.77
C ASN A 134 -23.81 2.78 -21.84
N SER A 135 -23.07 2.92 -20.73
CA SER A 135 -21.64 2.60 -20.72
C SER A 135 -21.45 1.13 -21.08
N LEU A 136 -20.90 0.87 -22.27
CA LEU A 136 -20.33 -0.42 -22.62
C LEU A 136 -19.35 -0.81 -21.52
N LEU A 137 -19.58 -1.97 -20.92
CA LEU A 137 -18.66 -2.59 -19.97
C LEU A 137 -17.31 -2.66 -20.68
N PHE A 138 -16.34 -1.87 -20.24
CA PHE A 138 -14.98 -2.00 -20.74
C PHE A 138 -14.54 -3.45 -20.52
N ASP A 139 -14.08 -4.12 -21.57
CA ASP A 139 -13.54 -5.48 -21.53
C ASP A 139 -12.22 -5.48 -20.75
N ARG A 140 -12.35 -5.36 -19.44
CA ARG A 140 -11.27 -5.49 -18.50
C ARG A 140 -11.21 -6.95 -18.07
N PRO A 141 -10.03 -7.56 -17.90
CA PRO A 141 -9.97 -8.93 -17.39
C PRO A 141 -10.71 -9.05 -16.05
N ASP A 142 -11.72 -9.92 -16.01
CA ASP A 142 -12.41 -10.33 -14.78
C ASP A 142 -11.45 -11.18 -13.96
N ARG A 143 -10.66 -10.54 -13.11
CA ARG A 143 -10.04 -11.27 -12.00
C ARG A 143 -11.05 -11.24 -10.85
N PRO A 144 -11.59 -12.40 -10.42
CA PRO A 144 -12.37 -12.43 -9.20
C PRO A 144 -11.50 -11.89 -8.05
N LEU A 145 -12.11 -11.15 -7.14
CA LEU A 145 -11.44 -10.74 -5.92
C LEU A 145 -10.92 -11.99 -5.23
N TYR A 146 -9.68 -11.94 -4.75
CA TYR A 146 -9.10 -13.07 -4.07
C TYR A 146 -9.87 -13.36 -2.78
N GLU A 147 -10.52 -14.52 -2.72
CA GLU A 147 -11.26 -14.99 -1.55
C GLU A 147 -10.48 -16.13 -0.89
N GLY A 148 -9.76 -15.77 0.18
CA GLY A 148 -9.06 -16.74 1.02
C GLY A 148 -9.98 -17.37 2.08
N VAL A 149 -9.60 -18.54 2.58
CA VAL A 149 -10.22 -19.17 3.74
C VAL A 149 -9.92 -18.29 4.96
N PRO A 150 -10.96 -17.81 5.68
CA PRO A 150 -10.79 -16.80 6.73
C PRO A 150 -9.81 -17.23 7.81
N ASN A 151 -9.74 -18.53 8.11
CA ASN A 151 -8.95 -19.10 9.20
C ASN A 151 -7.48 -19.39 8.83
N ILE A 152 -7.09 -19.27 7.56
CA ILE A 152 -5.73 -19.57 7.12
C ILE A 152 -4.92 -18.29 7.03
N PHE A 153 -3.83 -18.21 7.80
CA PHE A 153 -2.93 -17.06 7.85
C PHE A 153 -1.52 -17.47 7.44
N VAL A 154 -0.78 -16.53 6.86
CA VAL A 154 0.64 -16.69 6.58
C VAL A 154 1.43 -15.75 7.48
N GLY A 155 2.15 -16.31 8.44
CA GLY A 155 3.11 -15.58 9.26
C GLY A 155 4.45 -15.48 8.56
N VAL A 156 4.93 -14.26 8.35
CA VAL A 156 6.26 -13.98 7.80
C VAL A 156 7.14 -13.47 8.94
N LEU A 157 8.29 -14.08 9.13
CA LEU A 157 9.27 -13.67 10.13
C LEU A 157 10.65 -13.55 9.51
N LEU A 158 11.40 -12.57 10.00
CA LEU A 158 12.76 -12.31 9.59
C LEU A 158 13.67 -12.73 10.73
N ASP A 159 14.56 -13.68 10.46
CA ASP A 159 15.46 -14.25 11.46
C ASP A 159 16.92 -13.99 11.07
N LEU A 160 17.78 -13.88 12.07
CA LEU A 160 19.21 -13.61 11.90
C LEU A 160 19.96 -14.75 11.18
N ASP A 161 19.55 -16.00 11.45
CA ASP A 161 20.26 -17.18 10.97
C ASP A 161 19.58 -17.74 9.71
N LYS A 162 18.25 -17.85 9.74
CA LYS A 162 17.45 -18.40 8.63
C LYS A 162 17.02 -17.36 7.60
N HIS A 163 17.35 -16.07 7.81
CA HIS A 163 17.09 -14.93 6.93
C HIS A 163 15.60 -14.56 6.76
N LEU A 164 14.81 -15.52 6.30
CA LEU A 164 13.38 -15.40 6.09
C LEU A 164 12.73 -16.74 6.43
N VAL A 165 11.70 -16.68 7.25
CA VAL A 165 10.88 -17.80 7.69
C VAL A 165 9.43 -17.47 7.39
N VAL A 166 8.72 -18.41 6.80
CA VAL A 166 7.31 -18.26 6.46
C VAL A 166 6.58 -19.50 6.92
N THR A 167 5.54 -19.29 7.72
CA THR A 167 4.71 -20.36 8.28
C THR A 167 3.26 -20.10 7.89
N VAL A 168 2.60 -21.12 7.33
CA VAL A 168 1.17 -21.11 7.04
C VAL A 168 0.46 -21.83 8.17
N VAL A 169 -0.56 -21.20 8.74
CA VAL A 169 -1.26 -21.69 9.93
C VAL A 169 -2.76 -21.67 9.70
N ASP A 170 -3.45 -22.73 10.10
CA ASP A 170 -4.87 -22.71 10.39
C ASP A 170 -5.03 -22.14 11.81
N ALA A 171 -5.38 -20.87 11.90
CA ALA A 171 -5.41 -20.12 13.14
C ALA A 171 -6.52 -20.60 14.09
N MET A 172 -7.68 -21.00 13.55
CA MET A 172 -8.77 -21.58 14.32
C MET A 172 -8.33 -22.87 15.02
N ARG A 173 -7.62 -23.76 14.30
CA ARG A 173 -7.12 -25.02 14.86
C ARG A 173 -5.75 -24.91 15.53
N ARG A 174 -5.16 -23.70 15.52
CA ARG A 174 -3.77 -23.41 15.95
C ARG A 174 -2.76 -24.41 15.37
N LYS A 175 -2.97 -24.84 14.12
CA LYS A 175 -2.18 -25.91 13.47
C LYS A 175 -1.36 -25.36 12.32
N ILE A 176 -0.07 -25.66 12.33
CA ILE A 176 0.84 -25.33 11.23
C ILE A 176 0.55 -26.25 10.04
N LEU A 177 0.26 -25.65 8.88
CA LEU A 177 0.00 -26.35 7.62
C LEU A 177 1.26 -26.50 6.78
N ALA A 178 2.11 -25.46 6.75
CA ALA A 178 3.34 -25.48 5.98
C ALA A 178 4.40 -24.58 6.59
N ILE A 179 5.66 -25.02 6.46
CA ILE A 179 6.83 -24.28 6.90
C ILE A 179 7.76 -24.10 5.70
N ARG A 180 8.25 -22.88 5.52
CA ARG A 180 9.19 -22.52 4.46
C ARG A 180 10.28 -21.60 5.00
N ASN A 181 11.51 -21.87 4.58
CA ASN A 181 12.66 -20.99 4.76
C ASN A 181 12.94 -20.20 3.47
N ALA A 182 13.86 -19.24 3.54
CA ALA A 182 14.27 -18.43 2.39
C ALA A 182 14.55 -19.26 1.12
N SER A 183 15.37 -20.32 1.22
CA SER A 183 15.74 -21.14 0.06
C SER A 183 14.57 -21.93 -0.53
N SER A 184 13.60 -22.34 0.28
CA SER A 184 12.39 -23.03 -0.18
C SER A 184 11.33 -22.10 -0.78
N ILE A 185 11.38 -20.80 -0.48
CA ILE A 185 10.48 -19.79 -1.06
C ILE A 185 10.99 -19.39 -2.44
N SER A 186 12.29 -19.09 -2.53
CA SER A 186 12.95 -18.75 -3.78
C SER A 186 14.41 -19.17 -3.71
N LYS A 187 14.76 -20.23 -4.45
CA LYS A 187 16.15 -20.69 -4.57
C LYS A 187 17.04 -19.61 -5.20
N GLU A 188 16.57 -19.03 -6.31
CA GLU A 188 17.24 -17.92 -6.99
C GLU A 188 17.39 -16.69 -6.08
N GLY A 189 16.32 -16.30 -5.38
CA GLY A 189 16.36 -15.19 -4.42
C GLY A 189 17.36 -15.42 -3.29
N TYR A 190 17.48 -16.66 -2.81
CA TYR A 190 18.45 -17.04 -1.78
C TYR A 190 19.89 -16.98 -2.29
N ASP A 191 20.17 -17.49 -3.49
CA ASP A 191 21.51 -17.47 -4.07
C ASP A 191 21.99 -16.02 -4.35
N LEU A 192 21.08 -15.18 -4.86
CA LEU A 192 21.34 -13.76 -5.04
C LEU A 192 21.53 -13.03 -3.71
N LEU A 193 20.78 -13.39 -2.67
CA LEU A 193 20.94 -12.83 -1.34
C LEU A 193 22.32 -13.16 -0.73
N GLN A 194 22.82 -14.39 -0.90
CA GLN A 194 24.17 -14.73 -0.44
C GLN A 194 25.24 -13.92 -1.19
N SER A 195 25.05 -13.76 -2.50
CA SER A 195 25.91 -12.93 -3.34
C SER A 195 25.88 -11.46 -2.92
N TYR A 196 24.70 -10.95 -2.58
CA TYR A 196 24.51 -9.60 -2.03
C TYR A 196 25.30 -9.39 -0.74
N PHE A 197 25.21 -10.32 0.21
CA PHE A 197 25.97 -10.21 1.46
C PHE A 197 27.47 -10.28 1.25
N HIS A 198 27.92 -11.12 0.32
CA HIS A 198 29.32 -11.19 -0.03
C HIS A 198 29.83 -9.86 -0.60
N GLN A 199 29.13 -9.30 -1.60
CA GLN A 199 29.46 -8.00 -2.19
C GLN A 199 29.49 -6.89 -1.12
N ARG A 200 28.47 -6.84 -0.26
CA ARG A 200 28.36 -5.80 0.77
C ARG A 200 29.47 -5.89 1.82
N ARG A 201 29.91 -7.11 2.15
CA ARG A 201 31.06 -7.33 3.03
C ARG A 201 32.36 -6.85 2.40
N GLU A 202 32.61 -7.20 1.14
CA GLU A 202 33.80 -6.75 0.42
C GLU A 202 33.81 -5.22 0.25
N HIS A 203 32.66 -4.63 -0.09
CA HIS A 203 32.50 -3.17 -0.15
C HIS A 203 32.76 -2.52 1.23
N SER A 204 32.31 -3.14 2.32
CA SER A 204 32.60 -2.62 3.66
C SER A 204 34.09 -2.64 4.00
N LYS A 205 34.80 -3.72 3.65
CA LYS A 205 36.26 -3.81 3.84
C LYS A 205 36.99 -2.79 2.99
N GLN A 206 36.62 -2.69 1.71
CA GLN A 206 37.24 -1.77 0.78
C GLN A 206 37.03 -0.32 1.21
N ARG A 207 35.81 0.06 1.64
CA ARG A 207 35.54 1.37 2.24
C ARG A 207 36.43 1.66 3.43
N GLN A 208 36.66 0.69 4.31
CA GLN A 208 37.55 0.88 5.45
C GLN A 208 39.01 1.08 5.02
N ILE A 209 39.46 0.38 3.98
CA ILE A 209 40.80 0.55 3.41
C ILE A 209 40.93 1.92 2.75
N ASP A 210 39.95 2.30 1.92
CA ASP A 210 39.93 3.58 1.20
C ASP A 210 39.86 4.76 2.17
N GLN A 211 39.06 4.65 3.25
CA GLN A 211 39.00 5.66 4.30
C GLN A 211 40.35 5.83 5.01
N LYS A 212 41.03 4.74 5.35
CA LYS A 212 42.39 4.81 5.94
C LYS A 212 43.39 5.43 4.97
N ALA A 213 43.24 5.13 3.68
CA ALA A 213 44.09 5.66 2.61
C ALA A 213 43.66 7.04 2.08
N HIS A 214 42.61 7.66 2.65
CA HIS A 214 42.03 8.93 2.21
C HIS A 214 41.64 8.96 0.72
N ARG A 215 41.23 7.80 0.17
CA ARG A 215 40.80 7.66 -1.22
C ARG A 215 39.30 7.95 -1.35
N PRO A 216 38.86 8.55 -2.48
CA PRO A 216 37.45 8.74 -2.74
C PRO A 216 36.75 7.37 -2.93
N VAL A 217 35.59 7.22 -2.31
CA VAL A 217 34.79 5.98 -2.35
C VAL A 217 33.82 6.04 -3.54
N HIS A 218 34.00 5.15 -4.51
CA HIS A 218 33.18 5.11 -5.75
C HIS A 218 32.24 3.90 -5.84
N GLN A 219 32.02 3.20 -4.73
CA GLN A 219 31.20 1.99 -4.73
C GLN A 219 29.71 2.33 -4.72
N THR A 220 29.03 2.04 -5.82
CA THR A 220 27.57 2.06 -5.91
C THR A 220 27.01 0.69 -5.53
N GLU A 221 26.02 0.67 -4.62
CA GLU A 221 25.29 -0.56 -4.33
C GLU A 221 24.40 -0.90 -5.53
N SER A 222 24.53 -2.12 -6.05
CA SER A 222 23.69 -2.60 -7.15
C SER A 222 22.23 -2.70 -6.69
N ASN A 223 21.28 -2.54 -7.62
CA ASN A 223 19.83 -2.70 -7.36
C ASN A 223 19.42 -4.14 -6.96
N LEU A 224 20.39 -5.03 -6.78
CA LEU A 224 20.23 -6.45 -6.48
C LEU A 224 19.43 -6.67 -5.19
N GLY A 225 19.63 -5.85 -4.16
CA GLY A 225 18.82 -5.95 -2.92
C GLY A 225 17.33 -5.70 -3.14
N GLN A 226 16.96 -4.82 -4.07
CA GLN A 226 15.55 -4.60 -4.43
C GLN A 226 14.98 -5.77 -5.23
N HIS A 227 15.77 -6.33 -6.14
CA HIS A 227 15.37 -7.50 -6.92
C HIS A 227 15.15 -8.73 -6.03
N VAL A 228 16.06 -9.00 -5.10
CA VAL A 228 15.94 -10.07 -4.10
C VAL A 228 14.66 -9.92 -3.27
N ALA A 229 14.35 -8.71 -2.81
CA ALA A 229 13.12 -8.45 -2.07
C ALA A 229 11.85 -8.78 -2.88
N ARG A 230 11.84 -8.45 -4.18
CA ARG A 230 10.73 -8.77 -5.09
C ARG A 230 10.58 -10.27 -5.32
N LEU A 231 11.69 -11.01 -5.46
CA LEU A 231 11.65 -12.47 -5.61
C LEU A 231 11.05 -13.16 -4.39
N PHE A 232 11.45 -12.75 -3.18
CA PHE A 232 10.86 -13.29 -1.96
C PHE A 232 9.39 -12.88 -1.80
N ALA A 233 9.04 -11.61 -2.05
CA ALA A 233 7.66 -11.16 -2.00
C ALA A 233 6.75 -11.94 -2.94
N LYS A 234 7.20 -12.21 -4.17
CA LYS A 234 6.50 -13.04 -5.14
C LYS A 234 6.26 -14.45 -4.59
N GLY A 235 7.31 -15.12 -4.10
CA GLY A 235 7.18 -16.47 -3.55
C GLY A 235 6.28 -16.56 -2.30
N ILE A 236 6.28 -15.54 -1.44
CA ILE A 236 5.38 -15.46 -0.27
C ILE A 236 3.93 -15.37 -0.71
N VAL A 237 3.64 -14.49 -1.69
CA VAL A 237 2.28 -14.29 -2.20
C VAL A 237 1.77 -15.53 -2.93
N GLU A 238 2.62 -16.18 -3.74
CA GLU A 238 2.28 -17.46 -4.38
C GLU A 238 2.00 -18.56 -3.35
N LEU A 239 2.76 -18.60 -2.25
CA LEU A 239 2.52 -19.52 -1.14
C LEU A 239 1.15 -19.23 -0.50
N ALA A 240 0.84 -17.96 -0.23
CA ALA A 240 -0.44 -17.56 0.35
C ALA A 240 -1.62 -17.97 -0.54
N GLN A 241 -1.51 -17.73 -1.85
CA GLN A 241 -2.51 -18.13 -2.84
C GLN A 241 -2.68 -19.66 -2.91
N LYS A 242 -1.58 -20.41 -2.89
CA LYS A 242 -1.61 -21.89 -2.93
C LYS A 242 -2.41 -22.48 -1.77
N TYR A 243 -2.29 -21.92 -0.57
CA TYR A 243 -3.04 -22.36 0.61
C TYR A 243 -4.36 -21.61 0.80
N LYS A 244 -4.72 -20.73 -0.14
CA LYS A 244 -5.90 -19.86 -0.04
C LYS A 244 -5.95 -19.10 1.30
N ALA A 245 -4.81 -18.59 1.76
CA ALA A 245 -4.74 -17.83 3.01
C ALA A 245 -5.50 -16.51 2.91
N SER A 246 -6.24 -16.11 3.94
CA SER A 246 -6.96 -14.84 3.97
C SER A 246 -6.01 -13.64 4.09
N THR A 247 -5.00 -13.76 4.96
CA THR A 247 -4.16 -12.64 5.38
C THR A 247 -2.71 -13.06 5.50
N ILE A 248 -1.81 -12.19 5.03
CA ILE A 248 -0.36 -12.27 5.28
C ILE A 248 -0.03 -11.36 6.46
N VAL A 249 0.68 -11.89 7.45
CA VAL A 249 1.07 -11.17 8.66
C VAL A 249 2.57 -10.96 8.65
N ILE A 250 3.00 -9.71 8.84
CA ILE A 250 4.40 -9.27 8.84
C ILE A 250 4.71 -8.60 10.18
N PRO A 251 5.94 -8.66 10.71
CA PRO A 251 6.28 -7.96 11.94
C PRO A 251 6.21 -6.45 11.73
N GLU A 252 5.90 -5.70 12.78
CA GLU A 252 6.13 -4.26 12.78
C GLU A 252 7.60 -3.93 12.53
N THR A 253 7.83 -2.91 11.70
CA THR A 253 9.17 -2.43 11.34
C THR A 253 9.75 -1.45 12.36
N ASP A 254 8.94 -0.93 13.27
CA ASP A 254 9.41 0.08 14.21
C ASP A 254 10.23 -0.60 15.32
N GLY A 255 11.46 -0.14 15.52
CA GLY A 255 12.39 -0.74 16.49
C GLY A 255 12.81 -2.18 16.17
N TRP A 256 12.63 -2.67 14.94
CA TRP A 256 12.99 -4.06 14.58
C TRP A 256 14.47 -4.37 14.84
N ARG A 257 15.35 -3.38 14.64
CA ARG A 257 16.79 -3.52 14.85
C ARG A 257 17.11 -3.76 16.31
N ASP A 258 16.53 -2.96 17.19
CA ASP A 258 16.74 -3.07 18.62
C ASP A 258 16.18 -4.38 19.17
N ARG A 259 15.04 -4.82 18.62
CA ARG A 259 14.45 -6.13 18.92
C ARG A 259 15.40 -7.26 18.52
N LEU A 260 15.86 -7.31 17.27
CA LEU A 260 16.79 -8.35 16.80
C LEU A 260 18.16 -8.27 17.49
N TYR A 261 18.62 -7.08 17.85
CA TYR A 261 19.85 -6.91 18.63
C TYR A 261 19.69 -7.47 20.05
N SER A 262 18.56 -7.19 20.71
CA SER A 262 18.24 -7.75 22.04
C SER A 262 18.17 -9.28 21.99
N GLN A 263 17.53 -9.84 20.96
CA GLN A 263 17.51 -11.28 20.72
C GLN A 263 18.91 -11.84 20.45
N LEU A 264 19.75 -11.12 19.70
CA LEU A 264 21.12 -11.52 19.43
C LEU A 264 21.95 -11.59 20.71
N VAL A 265 21.81 -10.60 21.59
CA VAL A 265 22.49 -10.55 22.90
C VAL A 265 21.99 -11.68 23.79
N ALA A 266 20.68 -11.95 23.85
CA ALA A 266 20.12 -13.06 24.60
C ALA A 266 20.63 -14.42 24.09
N ARG A 267 20.62 -14.65 22.77
CA ARG A 267 21.19 -15.84 22.14
C ARG A 267 22.68 -15.99 22.44
N ALA A 268 23.43 -14.89 22.43
CA ALA A 268 24.85 -14.90 22.78
C ALA A 268 25.07 -15.32 24.24
N ALA A 269 24.25 -14.81 25.17
CA ALA A 269 24.34 -15.16 26.58
C ALA A 269 24.13 -16.65 26.82
N ILE A 270 23.12 -17.25 26.16
CA ILE A 270 22.80 -18.68 26.24
C ILE A 270 23.94 -19.51 25.61
N LYS A 271 24.32 -19.23 24.35
CA LYS A 271 25.32 -20.02 23.62
C LYS A 271 26.72 -19.93 24.22
N CYS A 272 27.11 -18.76 24.73
CA CYS A 272 28.44 -18.50 25.27
C CYS A 272 28.51 -18.68 26.80
N LYS A 273 27.46 -19.17 27.45
CA LYS A 273 27.38 -19.36 28.92
C LYS A 273 27.82 -18.12 29.71
N GLY A 274 27.48 -16.92 29.21
CA GLY A 274 27.83 -15.65 29.85
C GLY A 274 29.28 -15.16 29.71
N VAL A 275 30.15 -15.84 28.95
CA VAL A 275 31.55 -15.39 28.75
C VAL A 275 31.59 -14.14 27.87
N LYS A 276 31.89 -12.98 28.48
CA LYS A 276 31.87 -11.65 27.82
C LYS A 276 32.63 -11.59 26.48
N LYS A 277 33.84 -12.15 26.42
CA LYS A 277 34.67 -12.15 25.19
C LYS A 277 34.02 -12.97 24.07
N ALA A 278 33.51 -14.16 24.40
CA ALA A 278 32.84 -15.03 23.43
C ALA A 278 31.52 -14.42 22.96
N MET A 279 30.76 -13.79 23.87
CA MET A 279 29.55 -13.05 23.52
C MET A 279 29.86 -11.89 22.56
N ALA A 280 30.90 -11.10 22.81
CA ALA A 280 31.29 -9.98 21.94
C ALA A 280 31.69 -10.44 20.53
N VAL A 281 32.40 -11.57 20.41
CA VAL A 281 32.75 -12.16 19.11
C VAL A 281 31.48 -12.65 18.39
N TYR A 282 30.56 -13.29 19.11
CA TYR A 282 29.31 -13.77 18.55
C TYR A 282 28.41 -12.62 18.07
N THR A 283 28.19 -11.60 18.92
CA THR A 283 27.35 -10.45 18.59
C THR A 283 27.95 -9.64 17.45
N LYS A 284 29.28 -9.48 17.38
CA LYS A 284 29.95 -8.83 16.24
C LYS A 284 29.69 -9.58 14.93
N LYS A 285 29.95 -10.89 14.91
CA LYS A 285 29.82 -11.71 13.69
C LYS A 285 28.39 -11.75 13.15
N HIS A 286 27.39 -11.85 14.04
CA HIS A 286 25.98 -11.93 13.63
C HIS A 286 25.34 -10.54 13.47
N GLY A 287 25.81 -9.52 14.20
CA GLY A 287 25.35 -8.13 14.08
C GLY A 287 25.72 -7.51 12.72
N GLU A 288 26.89 -7.85 12.16
CA GLU A 288 27.25 -7.42 10.81
C GLU A 288 26.22 -7.85 9.76
N LYS A 289 25.61 -9.04 9.91
CA LYS A 289 24.56 -9.53 9.00
C LYS A 289 23.26 -8.72 9.14
N LEU A 290 22.91 -8.32 10.37
CA LEU A 290 21.72 -7.51 10.66
C LEU A 290 21.73 -6.17 9.91
N HIS A 291 22.89 -5.51 9.86
CA HIS A 291 23.05 -4.22 9.16
C HIS A 291 23.05 -4.35 7.64
N GLN A 292 23.29 -5.56 7.12
CA GLN A 292 23.35 -5.81 5.69
C GLN A 292 21.97 -6.09 5.07
N TRP A 293 20.91 -6.30 5.87
CA TRP A 293 19.55 -6.46 5.36
C TRP A 293 18.69 -5.23 5.65
N ASP A 294 17.89 -4.83 4.65
CA ASP A 294 16.86 -3.81 4.81
C ASP A 294 15.45 -4.45 4.86
N TYR A 295 14.92 -4.66 6.07
CA TYR A 295 13.61 -5.32 6.25
C TYR A 295 12.43 -4.43 5.89
N SER A 296 12.59 -3.12 5.99
CA SER A 296 11.59 -2.17 5.53
C SER A 296 11.34 -2.33 4.03
N ARG A 297 12.40 -2.59 3.25
CA ARG A 297 12.30 -2.88 1.82
C ARG A 297 11.55 -4.17 1.50
N LEU A 298 11.84 -5.26 2.22
CA LEU A 298 11.15 -6.54 1.99
C LEU A 298 9.68 -6.47 2.42
N SER A 299 9.39 -5.90 3.58
CA SER A 299 8.01 -5.70 4.05
C SER A 299 7.21 -4.86 3.05
N GLN A 300 7.77 -3.78 2.53
CA GLN A 300 7.13 -2.98 1.49
C GLN A 300 6.90 -3.78 0.21
N ALA A 301 7.89 -4.54 -0.25
CA ALA A 301 7.75 -5.38 -1.45
C ALA A 301 6.64 -6.44 -1.30
N ILE A 302 6.47 -7.02 -0.10
CA ILE A 302 5.38 -7.95 0.19
C ILE A 302 4.04 -7.22 0.16
N ILE A 303 3.94 -6.05 0.80
CA ILE A 303 2.72 -5.23 0.81
C ILE A 303 2.30 -4.87 -0.62
N ASP A 304 3.23 -4.32 -1.41
CA ASP A 304 2.95 -3.89 -2.78
C ASP A 304 2.50 -5.08 -3.65
N ARG A 305 3.13 -6.24 -3.48
CA ARG A 305 2.78 -7.44 -4.24
C ARG A 305 1.44 -8.03 -3.81
N ALA A 306 1.18 -8.10 -2.50
CA ALA A 306 -0.06 -8.60 -1.96
C ALA A 306 -1.25 -7.73 -2.37
N ILE A 307 -1.10 -6.40 -2.34
CA ILE A 307 -2.12 -5.46 -2.82
C ILE A 307 -2.41 -5.69 -4.31
N ALA A 308 -1.37 -5.87 -5.13
CA ALA A 308 -1.54 -6.13 -6.56
C ALA A 308 -2.32 -7.43 -6.83
N ASP A 309 -2.18 -8.43 -5.96
CA ASP A 309 -2.84 -9.73 -6.06
C ASP A 309 -4.13 -9.81 -5.20
N GLY A 310 -4.58 -8.70 -4.58
CA GLY A 310 -5.83 -8.62 -3.82
C GLY A 310 -5.80 -9.27 -2.42
N LEU A 311 -4.62 -9.54 -1.87
CA LEU A 311 -4.41 -10.14 -0.55
C LEU A 311 -4.34 -9.07 0.55
N LYS A 312 -4.97 -9.36 1.69
CA LYS A 312 -4.86 -8.52 2.89
C LYS A 312 -3.51 -8.74 3.56
N VAL A 313 -2.86 -7.65 3.97
CA VAL A 313 -1.63 -7.68 4.77
C VAL A 313 -1.88 -6.99 6.10
N MET A 314 -1.42 -7.62 7.18
CA MET A 314 -1.46 -7.07 8.53
C MET A 314 -0.06 -6.97 9.12
N ARG A 315 0.13 -5.97 9.99
CA ARG A 315 1.35 -5.79 10.77
C ARG A 315 1.06 -6.12 12.21
N GLN A 316 1.98 -6.83 12.86
CA GLN A 316 1.80 -7.25 14.25
C GLN A 316 3.12 -7.25 15.01
N ASN A 317 3.02 -7.01 16.31
CA ASN A 317 4.14 -7.17 17.20
C ASN A 317 4.50 -8.64 17.40
N THR A 318 5.80 -8.94 17.35
CA THR A 318 6.32 -10.28 17.57
C THR A 318 6.75 -10.44 19.02
N VAL A 319 6.30 -11.51 19.66
CA VAL A 319 6.87 -11.99 20.93
C VAL A 319 8.12 -12.80 20.61
N TYR A 320 9.16 -12.72 21.44
CA TYR A 320 10.38 -13.50 21.23
C TYR A 320 10.15 -14.98 21.54
N GLU A 321 10.59 -15.85 20.65
CA GLU A 321 10.69 -17.29 20.90
C GLU A 321 12.02 -17.84 20.37
N GLU A 322 12.45 -18.98 20.91
CA GLU A 322 13.69 -19.61 20.49
C GLU A 322 13.61 -20.16 19.07
N ASP A 323 12.49 -20.79 18.71
CA ASP A 323 12.26 -21.27 17.35
C ASP A 323 11.55 -20.22 16.48
N ALA A 324 12.27 -19.77 15.45
CA ALA A 324 11.76 -18.83 14.46
C ALA A 324 10.50 -19.34 13.73
N PHE A 325 10.32 -20.66 13.57
CA PHE A 325 9.13 -21.20 12.90
C PHE A 325 7.89 -21.07 13.78
N GLN A 326 8.03 -21.39 15.06
CA GLN A 326 6.96 -21.22 16.05
C GLN A 326 6.65 -19.73 16.25
N GLN A 327 7.68 -18.88 16.28
CA GLN A 327 7.51 -17.44 16.39
C GLN A 327 6.68 -16.86 15.22
N ALA A 328 6.95 -17.32 13.99
CA ALA A 328 6.18 -16.94 12.81
C ALA A 328 4.73 -17.48 12.88
N ALA A 329 4.52 -18.68 13.43
CA ALA A 329 3.19 -19.24 13.62
C ALA A 329 2.39 -18.43 14.65
N ASN A 330 3.02 -18.10 15.78
CA ASN A 330 2.39 -17.34 16.86
C ASN A 330 2.10 -15.91 16.45
N LEU A 331 2.91 -15.32 15.56
CA LEU A 331 2.60 -14.06 14.90
C LEU A 331 1.29 -14.12 14.10
N ALA A 332 1.08 -15.21 13.35
CA ALA A 332 -0.15 -15.42 12.57
C ALA A 332 -1.37 -15.66 13.47
N ILE A 333 -1.21 -16.44 14.54
CA ILE A 333 -2.28 -16.73 15.52
C ILE A 333 -2.69 -15.44 16.25
N ALA A 334 -1.72 -14.65 16.71
CA ALA A 334 -2.01 -13.38 17.38
C ALA A 334 -2.79 -12.40 16.47
N ALA A 335 -2.57 -12.45 15.16
CA ALA A 335 -3.34 -11.66 14.20
C ALA A 335 -4.79 -12.12 14.08
N TYR A 336 -5.02 -13.42 14.06
CA TYR A 336 -6.37 -13.97 14.11
C TYR A 336 -7.09 -13.58 15.40
N ASP A 337 -6.45 -13.76 16.55
CA ASP A 337 -7.02 -13.41 17.86
C ASP A 337 -7.37 -11.89 17.92
N SER A 338 -6.54 -11.03 17.32
CA SER A 338 -6.82 -9.58 17.22
C SER A 338 -8.01 -9.22 16.33
N LEU A 339 -8.33 -10.06 15.34
CA LEU A 339 -9.48 -9.87 14.46
C LEU A 339 -10.78 -10.43 15.09
N ASN A 340 -10.66 -11.43 15.97
CA ASN A 340 -11.77 -12.14 16.60
C ASN A 340 -11.66 -12.12 18.14
N PRO A 341 -11.84 -10.95 18.79
CA PRO A 341 -11.64 -10.80 20.23
C PRO A 341 -12.68 -11.52 21.11
N SER A 342 -13.71 -12.15 20.53
CA SER A 342 -14.86 -12.74 21.24
C SER A 342 -14.80 -14.26 21.42
N GLU A 343 -13.72 -14.93 21.02
CA GLU A 343 -13.55 -16.40 21.12
C GLU A 343 -12.53 -16.87 22.19
N THR A 344 -12.02 -15.95 23.00
CA THR A 344 -11.15 -16.25 24.17
C THR A 344 -11.93 -16.08 25.46
#